data_AF-A0A2P6TCA5-F1
#
_entry.id   AF-A0A2P6TCA5-F1
#
_cell.length_a   1.000
_cell.length_b   1.000
_cell.length_c   1.000
_cell.angle_alpha   90.00
_cell.angle_beta   90.00
_cell.angle_gamma   90.00
#
_symmetry.space_group_name_H-M   'P 1'
#
loop_
_entity.id
_entity.type
_entity.pdbx_description
1 polymer ?
#
loop_
_entity_poly.entity_id
_entity_poly.type
_entity_poly.pdbx_seq_one_letter_code
_entity_poly.pdbx_strand_id
1 'polypeptide(L)'
;MATRALALALLATLVATAAAALPNSPFANQGGPPIPGGPTYNLAADGSVASLGYNHPTGYVAVQADPTNRTALFGAYSSWQCVDGKPGYYTALLTQTTSDKEGKEIKKEQLCEFGTINPKNNKYAQSTTECPTATDIEDMFFAPAGAPQKRKVNTVCGTAP
;
A
#
# COMPACT_ATOMS: atom_id res chain seq x y z
N MET A 1 -10.61 -31.77 -50.85
CA MET A 1 -9.45 -31.45 -49.96
C MET A 1 -9.74 -30.16 -49.19
N ALA A 2 -10.79 -30.17 -48.36
CA ALA A 2 -11.30 -29.00 -47.64
C ALA A 2 -11.17 -29.17 -46.11
N THR A 3 -10.10 -29.82 -45.67
CA THR A 3 -9.91 -30.23 -44.27
C THR A 3 -8.64 -29.67 -43.63
N ARG A 4 -7.87 -28.85 -44.35
CA ARG A 4 -6.65 -28.22 -43.81
C ARG A 4 -6.80 -26.75 -43.39
N ALA A 5 -7.96 -26.13 -43.63
CA ALA A 5 -8.21 -24.74 -43.24
C ALA A 5 -8.85 -24.59 -41.84
N LEU A 6 -9.37 -25.68 -41.24
CA LEU A 6 -10.10 -25.60 -39.96
C LEU A 6 -9.21 -25.78 -38.72
N ALA A 7 -7.91 -25.99 -38.88
CA ALA A 7 -6.98 -26.17 -37.75
C ALA A 7 -6.27 -24.86 -37.33
N LEU A 8 -6.49 -23.74 -38.05
CA LEU A 8 -5.95 -22.42 -37.67
C LEU A 8 -6.92 -21.56 -36.84
N ALA A 9 -8.10 -22.06 -36.50
CA ALA A 9 -9.17 -21.26 -35.90
C ALA A 9 -9.50 -21.58 -34.42
N LEU A 10 -8.85 -22.57 -33.80
CA LEU A 10 -9.01 -22.85 -32.37
C LEU A 10 -7.67 -22.65 -31.68
N LEU A 11 -7.66 -21.81 -30.62
CA LEU A 11 -6.51 -21.34 -29.82
C LEU A 11 -5.87 -20.05 -30.39
N ALA A 12 -6.50 -18.88 -30.50
CA ALA A 12 -7.54 -18.27 -29.68
C ALA A 12 -7.40 -18.57 -28.18
N THR A 13 -6.16 -18.65 -27.68
CA THR A 13 -5.89 -18.47 -26.25
C THR A 13 -6.14 -17.00 -25.94
N LEU A 14 -7.41 -16.66 -25.69
CA LEU A 14 -7.76 -15.57 -24.81
C LEU A 14 -7.12 -15.89 -23.46
N VAL A 15 -5.85 -15.50 -23.29
CA VAL A 15 -5.35 -15.16 -21.96
C VAL A 15 -5.91 -13.77 -21.69
N ALA A 16 -7.23 -13.71 -21.46
CA ALA A 16 -7.78 -12.61 -20.70
C ALA A 16 -7.21 -12.79 -19.31
N THR A 17 -6.01 -12.25 -19.07
CA THR A 17 -5.61 -11.85 -17.73
C THR A 17 -6.71 -10.93 -17.26
N ALA A 18 -7.65 -11.46 -16.49
CA ALA A 18 -8.53 -10.64 -15.67
C ALA A 18 -7.58 -9.95 -14.68
N ALA A 19 -6.99 -8.82 -15.09
CA ALA A 19 -6.39 -7.90 -14.16
C ALA A 19 -7.51 -7.59 -13.17
N ALA A 20 -7.33 -8.02 -11.92
CA ALA A 20 -8.39 -7.93 -10.94
C ALA A 20 -8.62 -6.44 -10.69
N ALA A 21 -9.69 -5.87 -11.25
CA ALA A 21 -9.98 -4.46 -11.06
C ALA A 21 -10.03 -4.13 -9.55
N LEU A 22 -9.70 -2.88 -9.20
CA LEU A 22 -9.80 -2.41 -7.82
C LEU A 22 -11.16 -2.81 -7.22
N PRO A 23 -11.18 -3.19 -5.92
CA PRO A 23 -12.43 -3.57 -5.26
C PRO A 23 -13.49 -2.48 -5.41
N ASN A 24 -14.61 -2.84 -6.05
CA ASN A 24 -15.74 -1.94 -6.25
C ASN A 24 -16.64 -1.84 -5.01
N SER A 25 -16.30 -2.54 -3.95
CA SER A 25 -16.99 -2.51 -2.66
C SER A 25 -15.98 -2.23 -1.56
N PRO A 26 -16.36 -1.46 -0.53
CA PRO A 26 -15.48 -1.23 0.61
C PRO A 26 -15.15 -2.54 1.30
N PHE A 27 -13.95 -2.60 1.88
CA PHE A 27 -13.58 -3.69 2.77
C PHE A 27 -14.38 -3.66 4.07
N ALA A 28 -14.30 -4.75 4.84
CA ALA A 28 -15.14 -4.98 6.01
C ALA A 28 -15.08 -3.86 7.08
N ASN A 29 -13.92 -3.21 7.25
CA ASN A 29 -13.74 -2.16 8.24
C ASN A 29 -13.61 -0.79 7.58
N GLN A 30 -14.21 0.23 8.18
CA GLN A 30 -14.10 1.61 7.71
C GLN A 30 -12.81 2.29 8.21
N GLY A 31 -12.32 3.27 7.46
CA GLY A 31 -11.12 4.03 7.80
C GLY A 31 -9.82 3.29 7.49
N GLY A 32 -8.77 3.59 8.27
CA GLY A 32 -7.44 3.00 8.07
C GLY A 32 -7.19 1.74 8.88
N PRO A 33 -6.29 0.86 8.41
CA PRO A 33 -5.77 -0.22 9.23
C PRO A 33 -5.12 0.35 10.50
N PRO A 34 -4.99 -0.44 11.58
CA PRO A 34 -4.49 0.01 12.88
C PRO A 34 -2.96 0.20 12.89
N ILE A 35 -2.43 0.92 11.89
CA ILE A 35 -1.03 1.31 11.79
C ILE A 35 -0.69 2.21 12.98
N PRO A 36 0.42 1.96 13.69
CA PRO A 36 0.93 2.86 14.70
C PRO A 36 1.06 4.28 14.13
N GLY A 37 0.27 5.20 14.67
CA GLY A 37 0.45 6.61 14.33
C GLY A 37 1.85 7.11 14.73
N GLY A 38 2.25 8.26 14.21
CA GLY A 38 3.56 8.84 14.50
C GLY A 38 4.49 8.86 13.29
N PRO A 39 5.71 9.40 13.48
CA PRO A 39 6.63 9.60 12.39
C PRO A 39 7.17 8.28 11.84
N THR A 40 7.39 8.24 10.53
CA THR A 40 8.02 7.14 9.78
C THR A 40 9.11 7.63 8.85
N TYR A 41 9.96 6.73 8.39
CA TYR A 41 10.91 6.96 7.32
C TYR A 41 11.08 5.71 6.46
N ASN A 42 11.39 5.92 5.18
CA ASN A 42 11.82 4.87 4.26
C ASN A 42 13.28 5.10 3.86
N LEU A 43 14.02 4.02 3.65
CA LEU A 43 15.40 4.06 3.19
C LEU A 43 15.49 3.67 1.71
N ALA A 44 16.34 4.39 0.97
CA ALA A 44 16.77 3.98 -0.36
C ALA A 44 17.73 2.78 -0.28
N ALA A 45 18.00 2.15 -1.43
CA ALA A 45 18.89 1.00 -1.53
C ALA A 45 20.33 1.29 -1.06
N ASP A 46 20.77 2.54 -1.10
CA ASP A 46 22.08 2.99 -0.61
C ASP A 46 22.10 3.31 0.89
N GLY A 47 20.98 3.14 1.58
CA GLY A 47 20.82 3.42 3.01
C GLY A 47 20.54 4.88 3.35
N SER A 48 20.44 5.77 2.37
CA SER A 48 19.98 7.14 2.59
C SER A 48 18.46 7.18 2.86
N VAL A 49 17.98 8.26 3.48
CA VAL A 49 16.53 8.46 3.71
C VAL A 49 15.87 8.86 2.39
N ALA A 50 14.98 8.01 1.87
CA ALA A 50 14.21 8.27 0.65
C ALA A 50 12.95 9.09 0.92
N SER A 51 12.32 8.88 2.07
CA SER A 51 11.13 9.61 2.48
C SER A 51 11.01 9.74 3.99
N LEU A 52 10.28 10.78 4.42
CA LEU A 52 9.83 10.96 5.80
C LEU A 52 8.32 11.06 5.81
N GLY A 53 7.69 10.44 6.79
CA GLY A 53 6.24 10.43 6.88
C GLY A 53 5.71 10.56 8.30
N TYR A 54 4.39 10.64 8.38
CA TYR A 54 3.63 10.62 9.61
C TYR A 54 2.33 9.85 9.40
N ASN A 55 2.18 8.74 10.10
CA ASN A 55 0.95 7.96 10.11
C ASN A 55 -0.04 8.52 11.13
N HIS A 56 -1.31 8.52 10.79
CA HIS A 56 -2.41 8.84 11.70
C HIS A 56 -3.58 7.87 11.49
N PRO A 57 -4.59 7.82 12.38
CA PRO A 57 -5.60 6.76 12.36
C PRO A 57 -6.41 6.61 11.06
N THR A 58 -6.42 7.63 10.20
CA THR A 58 -7.22 7.68 8.96
C THR A 58 -6.36 7.76 7.70
N GLY A 59 -5.03 7.76 7.82
CA GLY A 59 -4.18 8.07 6.68
C GLY A 59 -2.72 8.29 7.03
N TYR A 60 -2.02 8.89 6.08
CA TYR A 60 -0.64 9.32 6.24
C TYR A 60 -0.36 10.59 5.46
N VAL A 61 0.70 11.27 5.88
CA VAL A 61 1.38 12.26 5.06
C VAL A 61 2.82 11.80 4.91
N ALA A 62 3.35 11.82 3.70
CA ALA A 62 4.75 11.54 3.42
C ALA A 62 5.34 12.61 2.51
N VAL A 63 6.62 12.89 2.68
CA VAL A 63 7.40 13.74 1.79
C VAL A 63 8.48 12.89 1.16
N GLN A 64 8.51 12.90 -0.16
CA GLN A 64 9.55 12.27 -0.96
C GLN A 64 10.40 13.39 -1.54
N ALA A 65 11.67 13.40 -1.16
CA ALA A 65 12.60 14.46 -1.54
C ALA A 65 13.91 13.84 -2.01
N ASP A 66 14.08 13.76 -3.32
CA ASP A 66 15.37 13.53 -3.97
C ASP A 66 15.77 14.79 -4.77
N PRO A 67 16.98 14.85 -5.36
CA PRO A 67 17.42 16.03 -6.11
C PRO A 67 16.46 16.45 -7.25
N THR A 68 15.65 15.51 -7.76
CA THR A 68 14.75 15.67 -8.90
C THR A 68 13.26 15.57 -8.56
N ASN A 69 12.89 14.95 -7.44
CA ASN A 69 11.52 14.76 -6.97
C ASN A 69 11.33 15.46 -5.62
N ARG A 70 10.36 16.37 -5.55
CA ARG A 70 9.98 17.04 -4.30
C ARG A 70 8.48 17.05 -4.25
N THR A 71 7.92 16.00 -3.68
CA THR A 71 6.49 15.78 -3.63
C THR A 71 6.03 15.46 -2.22
N ALA A 72 4.81 15.87 -1.91
CA ALA A 72 4.10 15.43 -0.73
C ALA A 72 2.98 14.47 -1.14
N LEU A 73 2.88 13.35 -0.44
CA LEU A 73 1.84 12.35 -0.57
C LEU A 73 0.90 12.44 0.62
N PHE A 74 -0.40 12.48 0.34
CA PHE A 74 -1.46 12.48 1.34
C PHE A 74 -2.35 11.28 1.08
N GLY A 75 -2.20 10.24 1.90
CA GLY A 75 -3.03 9.04 1.83
C GLY A 75 -4.20 9.14 2.80
N ALA A 76 -5.42 8.91 2.31
CA ALA A 76 -6.64 8.84 3.13
C ALA A 76 -7.31 7.49 2.92
N TYR A 77 -7.29 6.63 3.96
CA TYR A 77 -7.92 5.32 3.90
C TYR A 77 -9.44 5.42 4.01
N SER A 78 -10.13 4.70 3.13
CA SER A 78 -11.60 4.60 3.14
C SER A 78 -12.07 3.32 3.82
N SER A 79 -11.39 2.19 3.59
CA SER A 79 -11.73 0.91 4.19
C SER A 79 -10.54 -0.05 4.22
N TRP A 80 -10.59 -1.07 5.07
CA TRP A 80 -9.56 -2.10 5.16
C TRP A 80 -10.09 -3.43 5.73
N GLN A 81 -9.33 -4.51 5.59
CA GLN A 81 -9.61 -5.80 6.22
C GLN A 81 -8.34 -6.62 6.39
N CYS A 82 -8.42 -7.63 7.25
CA CYS A 82 -7.38 -8.65 7.35
C CYS A 82 -7.42 -9.60 6.15
N VAL A 83 -6.26 -10.16 5.81
CA VAL A 83 -6.14 -11.10 4.69
C VAL A 83 -6.40 -12.52 5.21
N ASP A 84 -7.43 -13.16 4.67
CA ASP A 84 -7.79 -14.53 5.05
C ASP A 84 -6.62 -15.51 4.81
N GLY A 85 -6.35 -16.35 5.82
CA GLY A 85 -5.25 -17.30 5.77
C GLY A 85 -3.85 -16.70 5.86
N LYS A 86 -3.70 -15.38 6.08
CA LYS A 86 -2.39 -14.71 6.16
C LYS A 86 -2.29 -13.79 7.40
N PRO A 87 -1.96 -14.36 8.58
CA PRO A 87 -1.85 -13.59 9.82
C PRO A 87 -0.88 -12.41 9.72
N GLY A 88 -1.30 -11.26 10.27
CA GLY A 88 -0.55 -10.01 10.29
C GLY A 88 -0.57 -9.21 8.98
N TYR A 89 -1.30 -9.67 7.96
CA TYR A 89 -1.48 -8.96 6.70
C TYR A 89 -2.86 -8.30 6.62
N TYR A 90 -2.89 -7.14 5.95
CA TYR A 90 -4.09 -6.39 5.65
C TYR A 90 -4.18 -6.03 4.17
N THR A 91 -5.37 -5.65 3.76
CA THR A 91 -5.63 -4.95 2.50
C THR A 91 -6.46 -3.72 2.80
N ALA A 92 -6.17 -2.59 2.16
CA ALA A 92 -6.84 -1.33 2.38
C ALA A 92 -7.14 -0.60 1.06
N LEU A 93 -8.23 0.14 1.02
CA LEU A 93 -8.52 1.11 -0.03
C LEU A 93 -8.19 2.50 0.50
N LEU A 94 -7.51 3.30 -0.31
CA LEU A 94 -7.21 4.68 0.01
C LEU A 94 -7.31 5.57 -1.23
N THR A 95 -7.48 6.86 -0.99
CA THR A 95 -7.20 7.89 -1.99
C THR A 95 -5.86 8.52 -1.65
N GLN A 96 -4.96 8.61 -2.63
CA GLN A 96 -3.71 9.34 -2.49
C GLN A 96 -3.75 10.60 -3.35
N THR A 97 -3.48 11.74 -2.71
CA THR A 97 -3.17 12.99 -3.39
C THR A 97 -1.65 13.18 -3.40
N THR A 98 -1.08 13.50 -4.57
CA THR A 98 0.30 13.95 -4.72
C THR A 98 0.30 15.45 -5.00
N SER A 99 1.09 16.19 -4.23
CA SER A 99 1.33 17.61 -4.44
C SER A 99 2.79 17.88 -4.81
N ASP A 100 3.02 18.88 -5.66
CA ASP A 100 4.36 19.37 -5.99
C ASP A 100 4.96 20.23 -4.85
N LYS A 101 6.16 20.77 -5.09
CA LYS A 101 6.92 21.59 -4.12
C LYS A 101 6.24 22.93 -3.80
N GLU A 102 5.33 23.41 -4.65
CA GLU A 102 4.50 24.58 -4.41
C GLU A 102 3.21 24.23 -3.64
N GLY A 103 2.98 22.94 -3.36
CA GLY A 103 1.79 22.43 -2.68
C GLY A 103 0.58 22.26 -3.60
N LYS A 104 0.75 22.39 -4.92
CA LYS A 104 -0.34 22.18 -5.88
C LYS A 104 -0.55 20.69 -6.09
N GLU A 105 -1.81 20.25 -6.03
CA GLU A 105 -2.21 18.88 -6.40
C GLU A 105 -1.88 18.62 -7.87
N ILE A 106 -1.05 17.61 -8.13
CA ILE A 106 -0.64 17.17 -9.47
C ILE A 106 -1.19 15.79 -9.83
N LYS A 107 -1.63 15.01 -8.83
CA LYS A 107 -2.23 13.70 -9.04
C LYS A 107 -3.17 13.37 -7.89
N LYS A 108 -4.29 12.74 -8.19
CA LYS A 108 -5.20 12.16 -7.22
C LYS A 108 -5.71 10.82 -7.75
N GLU A 109 -5.52 9.77 -6.99
CA GLU A 109 -5.79 8.40 -7.42
C GLU A 109 -6.36 7.55 -6.30
N GLN A 110 -7.20 6.59 -6.65
CA GLN A 110 -7.62 5.54 -5.74
C GLN A 110 -6.63 4.39 -5.85
N LEU A 111 -6.22 3.87 -4.69
CA LEU A 111 -5.24 2.80 -4.57
C LEU A 111 -5.84 1.67 -3.74
N CYS A 112 -5.46 0.44 -4.10
CA CYS A 112 -5.49 -0.67 -3.17
C CYS A 112 -4.09 -0.88 -2.61
N GLU A 113 -4.00 -0.96 -1.29
CA GLU A 113 -2.79 -1.24 -0.55
C GLU A 113 -2.84 -2.64 0.04
N PHE A 114 -1.73 -3.35 -0.03
CA PHE A 114 -1.52 -4.61 0.67
C PHE A 114 -0.32 -4.44 1.59
N GLY A 115 -0.46 -4.80 2.86
CA GLY A 115 0.63 -4.59 3.80
C GLY A 115 0.65 -5.53 4.99
N THR A 116 1.70 -5.39 5.79
CA THR A 116 1.89 -6.04 7.08
C THR A 116 2.48 -5.06 8.08
N ILE A 117 1.97 -5.13 9.30
CA ILE A 117 2.33 -4.21 10.39
C ILE A 117 2.98 -5.04 11.49
N ASN A 118 4.17 -4.63 11.92
CA ASN A 118 4.81 -5.17 13.13
C ASN A 118 5.24 -4.01 14.05
N PRO A 119 5.82 -4.26 15.23
CA PRO A 119 6.20 -3.18 16.15
C PRO A 119 7.30 -2.23 15.65
N LYS A 120 8.04 -2.58 14.60
CA LYS A 120 9.20 -1.83 14.10
C LYS A 120 8.91 -1.12 12.79
N ASN A 121 8.06 -1.68 11.93
CA ASN A 121 7.79 -1.14 10.62
C ASN A 121 6.41 -1.54 10.08
N ASN A 122 6.02 -0.82 9.02
CA ASN A 122 4.95 -1.16 8.11
C ASN A 122 5.57 -1.53 6.77
N LYS A 123 5.28 -2.73 6.24
CA LYS A 123 5.64 -3.08 4.86
C LYS A 123 4.39 -3.07 4.03
N TYR A 124 4.44 -2.48 2.85
CA TYR A 124 3.27 -2.36 2.00
C TYR A 124 3.61 -2.29 0.52
N ALA A 125 2.60 -2.41 -0.33
CA ALA A 125 2.63 -2.08 -1.74
C ALA A 125 1.28 -1.46 -2.12
N GLN A 126 1.27 -0.56 -3.11
CA GLN A 126 0.07 0.12 -3.59
C GLN A 126 -0.08 -0.03 -5.10
N SER A 127 -1.31 -0.10 -5.58
CA SER A 127 -1.61 -0.14 -7.02
C SER A 127 -2.96 0.50 -7.34
N THR A 128 -3.04 1.12 -8.51
CA THR A 128 -4.26 1.72 -9.09
C THR A 128 -5.12 0.75 -9.88
N THR A 129 -4.63 -0.48 -10.10
CA THR A 129 -5.28 -1.44 -11.02
C THR A 129 -5.84 -2.63 -10.27
N GLU A 130 -5.04 -3.26 -9.41
CA GLU A 130 -5.39 -4.44 -8.63
C GLU A 130 -4.78 -4.38 -7.23
N CYS A 131 -5.37 -5.08 -6.26
CA CYS A 131 -4.77 -5.20 -4.94
C CYS A 131 -3.48 -6.02 -4.99
N PRO A 132 -2.33 -5.46 -4.56
CA PRO A 132 -1.08 -6.23 -4.53
C PRO A 132 -1.20 -7.44 -3.60
N THR A 133 -0.32 -8.43 -3.80
CA THR A 133 -0.26 -9.66 -2.98
C THR A 133 1.08 -9.83 -2.26
N ALA A 134 2.02 -8.92 -2.53
CA ALA A 134 3.34 -8.81 -1.95
C ALA A 134 3.62 -7.35 -1.60
N THR A 135 4.57 -7.10 -0.70
CA THR A 135 5.00 -5.78 -0.26
C THR A 135 6.33 -5.42 -0.94
N ASP A 136 6.53 -4.15 -1.29
CA ASP A 136 7.75 -3.64 -1.94
C ASP A 136 8.32 -2.38 -1.28
N ILE A 137 7.55 -1.74 -0.41
CA ILE A 137 7.95 -0.58 0.40
C ILE A 137 8.00 -0.97 1.88
N GLU A 138 8.96 -0.41 2.62
CA GLU A 138 9.12 -0.60 4.06
C GLU A 138 9.30 0.75 4.77
N ASP A 139 8.30 1.13 5.56
CA ASP A 139 8.32 2.31 6.41
C ASP A 139 8.70 1.93 7.84
N MET A 140 9.82 2.45 8.30
CA MET A 140 10.29 2.27 9.67
C MET A 140 9.59 3.25 10.61
N PHE A 141 9.08 2.76 11.75
CA PHE A 141 8.56 3.63 12.79
C PHE A 141 9.74 4.29 13.53
N PHE A 142 9.65 5.60 13.75
CA PHE A 142 10.55 6.27 14.69
C PHE A 142 10.23 5.82 16.10
N ALA A 143 11.00 4.89 16.63
CA ALA A 143 11.06 4.58 18.05
C ALA A 143 12.36 5.18 18.61
N PRO A 144 12.33 6.32 19.34
CA PRO A 144 13.47 6.73 20.14
C PRO A 144 13.85 5.60 21.10
N ALA A 145 15.14 5.40 21.34
CA ALA A 145 15.57 4.53 22.43
C ALA A 145 14.92 5.01 23.75
N GLY A 146 14.18 4.14 24.43
CA GLY A 146 13.47 4.47 25.67
C GLY A 146 12.10 5.14 25.50
N ALA A 147 11.61 5.35 24.28
CA ALA A 147 10.24 5.79 24.09
C ALA A 147 9.28 4.72 24.62
N PRO A 148 8.26 5.09 25.42
CA PRO A 148 7.25 4.14 25.85
C PRO A 148 6.62 3.50 24.61
N GLN A 149 6.77 2.18 24.46
CA GLN A 149 6.01 1.35 23.52
C GLN A 149 4.54 1.31 23.99
N LYS A 150 3.91 2.48 24.14
CA LYS A 150 2.51 2.63 24.56
C LYS A 150 1.54 2.22 23.47
N ARG A 151 2.02 2.10 22.23
CA ARG A 151 1.22 1.58 21.13
C ARG A 151 1.37 0.07 21.17
N LYS A 152 0.45 -0.60 21.89
CA LYS A 152 0.13 -1.98 21.54
C LYS A 152 -0.18 -1.95 20.06
N VAL A 153 0.69 -2.50 19.22
CA VAL A 153 0.25 -2.98 17.91
C VAL A 153 -0.76 -4.04 18.28
N ASN A 154 -2.03 -3.66 18.35
CA ASN A 154 -3.07 -4.67 18.43
C ASN A 154 -2.84 -5.51 17.18
N THR A 155 -2.50 -6.78 17.39
CA THR A 155 -2.39 -7.79 16.33
C THR A 155 -3.79 -8.04 15.79
N VAL A 156 -4.35 -7.03 15.09
CA VAL A 156 -5.74 -7.03 14.66
C VAL A 156 -5.97 -8.07 13.58
N CYS A 157 -4.93 -8.38 12.80
CA CYS A 157 -4.94 -9.48 11.83
C CYS A 157 -4.22 -10.73 12.33
N GLY A 158 -4.13 -10.91 13.65
CA GLY A 158 -3.26 -11.92 14.25
C GLY A 158 -1.79 -11.50 14.22
N THR A 159 -0.90 -12.41 14.58
CA THR A 159 0.54 -12.15 14.64
C THR A 159 1.17 -12.57 13.31
N ALA A 160 1.83 -11.63 12.61
CA ALA A 160 2.71 -11.99 11.50
C ALA A 160 3.82 -12.95 12.01
N PRO A 161 4.23 -13.96 11.23
CA PRO A 161 5.38 -14.80 11.57
C PRO A 161 6.69 -13.99 11.69
#